data_AF-A0A077KF97-F1
#
_entry.id   AF-A0A077KF97-F1
#
_cell.length_a   1.000
_cell.length_b   1.000
_cell.length_c   1.000
_cell.angle_alpha   90.00
_cell.angle_beta   90.00
_cell.angle_gamma   90.00
#
_symmetry.space_group_name_H-M   'P 1'
#
loop_
_entity.id
_entity.type
_entity.pdbx_description
1 polymer ?
#
loop_
_entity_poly.entity_id
_entity_poly.type
_entity_poly.pdbx_seq_one_letter_code
_entity_poly.pdbx_strand_id
1 'polypeptide(L)'
;MAENSSDNIKEFWAEIPRSDEDYLGSIRDWKNVHIATDDETIWLKGFTDEQASASELHQLPNFLLYELRDGLLFKKEALVPSKKMRTALLWVPIDKALRLTFPASNQNYFGISEKVSVRLKESDEEHSVIALISKIEDIKVSIAALPKFRLEKIEWTVIGDKVLFLGTPLLSLPGKTYWTKDGHLVPSGLNFEFKNLSTFLQQKYNKESDGWLLWDENGNYLAIKKEDFRPLSVSSFRLTEKSREWN
;
A
#
# COMPACT_ATOMS: atom_id res chain seq x y z
N MET A 1 5.94 32.25 65.72
CA MET A 1 5.76 33.06 64.50
C MET A 1 5.88 32.09 63.34
N ALA A 2 4.76 31.77 62.68
CA ALA A 2 4.75 30.91 61.51
C ALA A 2 4.96 31.81 60.29
N GLU A 3 6.12 31.70 59.65
CA GLU A 3 6.34 32.29 58.33
C GLU A 3 5.52 31.49 57.32
N ASN A 4 4.59 32.17 56.65
CA ASN A 4 3.76 31.62 55.60
C ASN A 4 4.66 31.06 54.49
N SER A 5 4.74 29.74 54.38
CA SER A 5 5.47 29.01 53.32
C SER A 5 4.73 29.04 51.98
N SER A 6 4.08 30.17 51.66
CA SER A 6 3.30 30.38 50.43
C SER A 6 3.99 31.32 49.45
N ASP A 7 5.18 31.82 49.77
CA ASP A 7 5.92 32.74 48.91
C ASP A 7 6.69 32.00 47.81
N ASN A 8 6.36 32.39 46.58
CA ASN A 8 7.06 32.15 45.31
C ASN A 8 6.69 30.90 44.50
N ILE A 9 5.39 30.64 44.31
CA ILE A 9 4.99 30.10 42.99
C ILE A 9 4.93 31.29 42.04
N LYS A 10 6.00 31.50 41.26
CA LYS A 10 5.99 32.52 40.21
C LYS A 10 5.02 32.11 39.12
N GLU A 11 3.92 32.85 39.01
CA GLU A 11 2.98 32.63 37.93
C GLU A 11 3.44 33.39 36.68
N PHE A 12 3.81 32.63 35.65
CA PHE A 12 4.16 33.19 34.35
C PHE A 12 2.97 33.17 33.39
N TRP A 13 2.91 34.27 32.65
CA TRP A 13 1.86 34.60 31.71
C TRP A 13 2.49 35.08 30.42
N ALA A 14 1.90 34.79 29.28
CA ALA A 14 2.40 35.30 28.02
C ALA A 14 1.29 35.78 27.09
N GLU A 15 1.64 36.71 26.20
CA GLU A 15 0.80 37.13 25.09
C GLU A 15 1.51 36.86 23.75
N ILE A 16 0.72 36.43 22.77
CA ILE A 16 1.14 36.27 21.37
C ILE A 16 0.01 36.76 20.45
N PRO A 17 0.31 37.39 19.30
CA PRO A 17 -0.71 37.76 18.31
C PRO A 17 -1.48 36.55 17.79
N ARG A 18 -2.76 36.73 17.49
CA ARG A 18 -3.59 35.65 16.94
C ARG A 18 -3.11 35.15 15.57
N SER A 19 -2.49 36.03 14.77
CA SER A 19 -1.88 35.66 13.49
C SER A 19 -0.76 34.62 13.62
N ASP A 20 -0.18 34.48 14.82
CA ASP A 20 0.94 33.60 15.10
C ASP A 20 0.49 32.30 15.82
N GLU A 21 -0.81 31.98 15.80
CA GLU A 21 -1.39 30.79 16.46
C GLU A 21 -0.73 29.47 15.99
N ASP A 22 -0.39 29.37 14.72
CA ASP A 22 0.22 28.16 14.12
C ASP A 22 1.56 27.78 14.79
N TYR A 23 2.29 28.75 15.34
CA TYR A 23 3.56 28.51 16.03
C TYR A 23 3.39 27.88 17.41
N LEU A 24 2.18 27.94 18.01
CA LEU A 24 1.89 27.32 19.30
C LEU A 24 1.93 25.78 19.23
N GLY A 25 2.01 25.20 18.03
CA GLY A 25 2.28 23.78 17.83
C GLY A 25 3.53 23.28 18.56
N SER A 26 4.58 24.10 18.69
CA SER A 26 5.83 23.72 19.38
C SER A 26 5.68 23.49 20.88
N ILE A 27 4.69 24.12 21.53
CA ILE A 27 4.45 24.02 22.98
C ILE A 27 3.17 23.24 23.31
N ARG A 28 2.53 22.63 22.31
CA ARG A 28 1.24 21.94 22.46
C ARG A 28 1.27 20.80 23.49
N ASP A 29 2.41 20.14 23.65
CA ASP A 29 2.54 18.98 24.54
C ASP A 29 2.64 19.38 26.03
N TRP A 30 2.68 20.68 26.34
CA TRP A 30 2.77 21.21 27.70
C TRP A 30 1.41 21.20 28.40
N LYS A 31 1.08 20.08 29.05
CA LYS A 31 -0.23 19.84 29.71
C LYS A 31 -0.62 20.84 30.81
N ASN A 32 0.36 21.54 31.38
CA ASN A 32 0.15 22.54 32.42
C ASN A 32 -0.25 23.92 31.84
N VAL A 33 -0.02 24.14 30.55
CA VAL A 33 -0.31 25.43 29.90
C VAL A 33 -1.77 25.52 29.48
N HIS A 34 -2.36 26.66 29.79
CA HIS A 34 -3.71 27.02 29.39
C HIS A 34 -3.68 28.21 28.45
N ILE A 35 -4.56 28.18 27.45
CA ILE A 35 -4.78 29.24 26.47
C ILE A 35 -6.09 29.94 26.75
N ALA A 36 -6.12 31.25 26.57
CA ALA A 36 -7.35 32.01 26.37
C ALA A 36 -7.21 32.90 25.14
N THR A 37 -8.21 32.87 24.28
CA THR A 37 -8.23 33.69 23.06
C THR A 37 -9.08 34.94 23.28
N ASP A 38 -8.49 36.10 23.00
CA ASP A 38 -9.13 37.40 22.90
C ASP A 38 -9.11 37.84 21.42
N ASP A 39 -9.85 38.88 21.04
CA ASP A 39 -10.11 39.24 19.62
C ASP A 39 -8.84 39.15 18.72
N GLU A 40 -7.77 39.82 19.14
CA GLU A 40 -6.50 39.95 18.39
C GLU A 40 -5.30 39.29 19.11
N THR A 41 -5.49 38.70 20.29
CA THR A 41 -4.38 38.24 21.15
C THR A 41 -4.70 36.93 21.82
N ILE A 42 -3.73 36.02 21.81
CA ILE A 42 -3.78 34.75 22.52
C ILE A 42 -2.96 34.90 23.81
N TRP A 43 -3.60 34.58 24.93
CA TRP A 43 -3.00 34.56 26.25
C TRP A 43 -2.64 33.14 26.66
N LEU A 44 -1.46 32.98 27.23
CA LEU A 44 -0.96 31.72 27.76
C LEU A 44 -0.67 31.88 29.26
N LYS A 45 -0.96 30.88 30.06
CA LYS A 45 -0.59 30.86 31.49
C LYS A 45 -0.21 29.46 31.97
N GLY A 46 0.44 29.41 33.13
CA GLY A 46 0.73 28.16 33.83
C GLY A 46 2.06 27.53 33.47
N PHE A 47 3.00 28.31 32.92
CA PHE A 47 4.36 27.86 32.66
C PHE A 47 5.12 27.60 33.98
N THR A 48 5.99 26.60 33.99
CA THR A 48 6.97 26.41 35.06
C THR A 48 8.17 27.35 34.87
N ASP A 49 8.98 27.56 35.91
CA ASP A 49 10.23 28.34 35.81
C ASP A 49 11.17 27.80 34.71
N GLU A 50 11.21 26.48 34.54
CA GLU A 50 11.99 25.77 33.52
C GLU A 50 11.44 26.07 32.11
N GLN A 51 10.12 25.98 31.93
CA GLN A 51 9.45 26.27 30.66
C GLN A 51 9.55 27.76 30.28
N ALA A 52 9.52 28.66 31.26
CA ALA A 52 9.68 30.10 31.06
C ALA A 52 11.05 30.50 30.47
N SER A 53 12.01 29.58 30.46
CA SER A 53 13.34 29.74 29.87
C SER A 53 13.65 28.68 28.81
N ALA A 54 12.65 27.93 28.35
CA ALA A 54 12.80 26.88 27.36
C ALA A 54 13.02 27.44 25.96
N SER A 55 13.77 26.71 25.13
CA SER A 55 14.15 27.15 23.78
C SER A 55 12.98 27.17 22.81
N GLU A 56 11.94 26.40 23.09
CA GLU A 56 10.69 26.31 22.36
C GLU A 56 9.94 27.66 22.36
N LEU A 57 10.09 28.47 23.41
CA LEU A 57 9.50 29.82 23.46
C LEU A 57 10.22 30.81 22.52
N HIS A 58 11.49 30.57 22.18
CA HIS A 58 12.22 31.41 21.22
C HIS A 58 11.76 31.22 19.78
N GLN A 59 11.02 30.14 19.50
CA GLN A 59 10.44 29.88 18.17
C GLN A 59 9.13 30.63 17.95
N LEU A 60 8.54 31.19 19.00
CA LEU A 60 7.27 31.91 18.95
C LEU A 60 7.52 33.39 18.57
N PRO A 61 7.08 33.85 17.39
CA PRO A 61 7.22 35.25 17.01
C PRO A 61 6.37 36.14 17.91
N ASN A 62 6.85 37.36 18.19
CA ASN A 62 6.15 38.37 18.99
C ASN A 62 5.72 37.92 20.40
N PHE A 63 6.36 36.86 20.92
CA PHE A 63 6.07 36.31 22.23
C PHE A 63 6.56 37.24 23.35
N LEU A 64 5.65 37.61 24.24
CA LEU A 64 5.95 38.46 25.40
C LEU A 64 5.61 37.71 26.68
N LEU A 65 6.64 37.43 27.49
CA LEU A 65 6.48 36.79 28.79
C LEU A 65 6.37 37.83 29.91
N TYR A 66 5.45 37.58 30.82
CA TYR A 66 5.15 38.35 32.02
C TYR A 66 5.21 37.48 33.26
N GLU A 67 5.54 38.12 34.38
CA GLU A 67 5.39 37.61 35.72
C GLU A 67 4.18 38.32 36.37
N LEU A 68 3.24 37.54 36.90
CA LEU A 68 2.08 38.06 37.61
C LEU A 68 2.46 38.35 39.06
N ARG A 69 2.37 39.62 39.47
CA ARG A 69 2.55 40.05 40.86
C ARG A 69 1.40 40.97 41.25
N ASP A 70 0.68 40.64 42.33
CA ASP A 70 -0.44 41.44 42.85
C ASP A 70 -1.50 41.83 41.81
N GLY A 71 -1.77 40.96 40.83
CA GLY A 71 -2.75 41.22 39.75
C GLY A 71 -2.26 42.15 38.63
N LEU A 72 -0.98 42.51 38.65
CA LEU A 72 -0.30 43.30 37.62
C LEU A 72 0.71 42.41 36.87
N LEU A 73 0.82 42.63 35.56
CA LEU A 73 1.74 41.91 34.69
C LEU A 73 3.03 42.72 34.53
N PHE A 74 4.15 42.14 34.97
CA PHE A 74 5.49 42.70 34.82
C PHE A 74 6.19 41.94 33.70
N LYS A 75 6.68 42.62 32.66
CA LYS A 75 7.45 41.94 31.61
C LYS A 75 8.68 41.26 32.25
N LYS A 76 9.10 40.09 31.75
CA LYS A 76 10.31 39.39 32.25
C LYS A 76 11.45 40.40 32.38
N GLU A 77 12.05 40.48 33.57
CA GLU A 77 13.15 41.42 33.95
C GLU A 77 12.77 42.91 34.11
N ALA A 78 11.51 43.30 33.90
CA ALA A 78 11.07 44.68 34.11
C ALA A 78 10.65 44.94 35.57
N LEU A 79 11.07 46.09 36.11
CA LEU A 79 10.71 46.53 37.46
C LEU A 79 9.38 47.29 37.54
N VAL A 80 8.78 47.62 36.39
CA VAL A 80 7.53 48.39 36.29
C VAL A 80 6.39 47.56 35.71
N PRO A 81 5.15 47.73 36.21
CA PRO A 81 4.00 47.00 35.68
C PRO A 81 3.70 47.48 34.27
N SER A 82 3.53 46.54 33.34
CA SER A 82 3.25 46.84 31.93
C SER A 82 1.76 46.91 31.65
N LYS A 83 0.97 45.98 32.21
CA LYS A 83 -0.48 45.89 31.97
C LYS A 83 -1.21 45.36 33.21
N LYS A 84 -2.49 45.71 33.34
CA LYS A 84 -3.39 45.10 34.32
C LYS A 84 -4.01 43.84 33.72
N MET A 85 -4.13 42.81 34.55
CA MET A 85 -4.70 41.51 34.18
C MET A 85 -6.18 41.62 33.78
N ARG A 86 -6.57 41.06 32.63
CA ARG A 86 -7.97 41.02 32.15
C ARG A 86 -8.73 39.86 32.78
N THR A 87 -9.73 40.16 33.62
CA THR A 87 -10.42 39.14 34.44
C THR A 87 -11.41 38.25 33.67
N ALA A 88 -11.79 38.60 32.43
CA ALA A 88 -12.86 37.95 31.67
C ALA A 88 -12.37 36.97 30.57
N LEU A 89 -11.26 36.26 30.80
CA LEU A 89 -10.70 35.32 29.83
C LEU A 89 -11.16 33.88 30.11
N LEU A 90 -11.62 33.18 29.06
CA LEU A 90 -11.98 31.76 29.12
C LEU A 90 -10.75 30.90 28.88
N TRP A 91 -10.30 30.21 29.92
CA TRP A 91 -9.12 29.36 29.88
C TRP A 91 -9.45 27.94 29.44
N VAL A 92 -8.72 27.46 28.43
CA VAL A 92 -8.81 26.11 27.90
C VAL A 92 -7.40 25.49 27.90
N PRO A 93 -7.24 24.21 28.30
CA PRO A 93 -5.97 23.50 28.14
C PRO A 93 -5.46 23.55 26.69
N ILE A 94 -4.15 23.75 26.50
CA ILE A 94 -3.55 23.94 25.17
C ILE A 94 -3.79 22.76 24.21
N ASP A 95 -3.80 21.53 24.72
CA ASP A 95 -4.08 20.29 23.97
C ASP A 95 -5.52 20.25 23.43
N LYS A 96 -6.46 20.87 24.14
CA LYS A 96 -7.86 20.98 23.72
C LYS A 96 -8.10 22.15 22.79
N ALA A 97 -7.35 23.24 22.94
CA ALA A 97 -7.41 24.39 22.05
C ALA A 97 -6.85 24.06 20.67
N LEU A 98 -5.69 23.39 20.60
CA LEU A 98 -4.98 23.06 19.35
C LEU A 98 -5.26 21.64 18.86
N ARG A 99 -6.55 21.27 18.74
CA ARG A 99 -6.94 19.94 18.25
C ARG A 99 -6.57 19.77 16.77
N LEU A 100 -5.77 18.74 16.48
CA LEU A 100 -5.59 18.27 15.11
C LEU A 100 -6.90 17.63 14.62
N THR A 101 -7.58 18.29 13.71
CA THR A 101 -8.62 17.63 12.91
C THR A 101 -7.93 16.83 11.82
N PHE A 102 -7.93 15.51 11.95
CA PHE A 102 -7.61 14.67 10.81
C PHE A 102 -8.70 14.87 9.75
N PRO A 103 -8.34 14.92 8.45
CA PRO A 103 -9.35 14.89 7.41
C PRO A 103 -10.23 13.66 7.65
N ALA A 104 -11.55 13.82 7.46
CA ALA A 104 -12.47 12.70 7.59
C ALA A 104 -11.95 11.55 6.70
N SER A 105 -11.74 10.38 7.31
CA SER A 105 -11.35 9.18 6.56
C SER A 105 -12.34 9.00 5.43
N ASN A 106 -11.87 9.10 4.20
CA ASN A 106 -12.71 8.95 3.03
C ASN A 106 -13.11 7.47 2.90
N GLN A 107 -14.17 7.09 3.61
CA GLN A 107 -14.83 5.79 3.50
C GLN A 107 -15.68 5.69 2.23
N ASN A 108 -15.50 6.56 1.23
CA ASN A 108 -15.97 6.26 -0.12
C ASN A 108 -15.16 5.06 -0.64
N TYR A 109 -15.70 3.90 -0.29
CA TYR A 109 -15.48 2.61 -0.90
C TYR A 109 -15.24 2.78 -2.40
N PHE A 110 -13.99 2.63 -2.83
CA PHE A 110 -13.68 2.34 -4.21
C PHE A 110 -14.45 1.06 -4.58
N GLY A 111 -15.16 1.09 -5.72
CA GLY A 111 -16.19 0.13 -6.10
C GLY A 111 -15.88 -1.33 -5.79
N ILE A 112 -16.41 -1.85 -4.67
CA ILE A 112 -16.37 -3.28 -4.30
C ILE A 112 -17.09 -4.19 -5.32
N SER A 113 -17.86 -3.59 -6.23
CA SER A 113 -18.47 -4.26 -7.37
C SER A 113 -17.62 -4.21 -8.64
N GLU A 114 -16.53 -3.44 -8.69
CA GLU A 114 -15.65 -3.40 -9.85
C GLU A 114 -14.87 -4.71 -9.94
N LYS A 115 -15.19 -5.48 -10.98
CA LYS A 115 -14.43 -6.67 -11.33
C LYS A 115 -13.14 -6.22 -11.98
N VAL A 116 -12.01 -6.39 -11.27
CA VAL A 116 -10.69 -6.23 -11.87
C VAL A 116 -10.55 -7.21 -13.03
N SER A 117 -10.48 -6.70 -14.25
CA SER A 117 -10.18 -7.49 -15.44
C SER A 117 -8.70 -7.84 -15.43
N VAL A 118 -8.36 -9.12 -15.55
CA VAL A 118 -6.96 -9.53 -15.70
C VAL A 118 -6.49 -9.09 -17.08
N ARG A 119 -5.35 -8.40 -17.13
CA ARG A 119 -4.71 -7.96 -18.38
C ARG A 119 -3.26 -8.42 -18.40
N LEU A 120 -2.82 -8.85 -19.56
CA LEU A 120 -1.42 -9.14 -19.84
C LEU A 120 -0.79 -7.95 -20.57
N LYS A 121 0.47 -7.66 -20.25
CA LYS A 121 1.29 -6.63 -20.90
C LYS A 121 2.59 -7.23 -21.39
N GLU A 122 3.21 -6.58 -22.35
CA GLU A 122 4.55 -6.94 -22.81
C GLU A 122 5.53 -6.92 -21.63
N SER A 123 6.38 -7.94 -21.58
CA SER A 123 7.39 -8.12 -20.55
C SER A 123 8.75 -7.74 -21.10
N ASP A 124 9.48 -6.89 -20.38
CA ASP A 124 10.88 -6.59 -20.66
C ASP A 124 11.84 -7.70 -20.18
N GLU A 125 11.32 -8.66 -19.41
CA GLU A 125 12.08 -9.78 -18.85
C GLU A 125 11.98 -11.01 -19.77
N GLU A 126 13.13 -11.61 -20.09
CA GLU A 126 13.19 -12.89 -20.80
C GLU A 126 12.84 -14.05 -19.87
N HIS A 127 11.93 -14.91 -20.32
CA HIS A 127 11.49 -16.09 -19.58
C HIS A 127 11.66 -17.36 -20.41
N SER A 128 12.21 -18.40 -19.79
CA SER A 128 12.33 -19.73 -20.40
C SER A 128 10.95 -20.33 -20.67
N VAL A 129 10.68 -20.62 -21.94
CA VAL A 129 9.43 -21.27 -22.37
C VAL A 129 9.43 -22.75 -22.00
N ILE A 130 8.30 -23.22 -21.47
CA ILE A 130 8.13 -24.62 -21.03
C ILE A 130 6.93 -25.31 -21.68
N ALA A 131 6.09 -24.55 -22.39
CA ALA A 131 4.87 -25.05 -22.99
C ALA A 131 4.66 -24.51 -24.40
N LEU A 132 3.96 -25.28 -25.22
CA LEU A 132 3.65 -24.98 -26.62
C LEU A 132 2.22 -25.38 -26.94
N ILE A 133 1.46 -24.47 -27.52
CA ILE A 133 0.16 -24.76 -28.11
C ILE A 133 0.27 -24.76 -29.63
N SER A 134 -0.10 -25.90 -30.22
CA SER A 134 -0.08 -26.11 -31.66
C SER A 134 -1.39 -26.71 -32.14
N LYS A 135 -1.79 -26.42 -33.38
CA LYS A 135 -2.92 -27.10 -34.01
C LYS A 135 -2.53 -28.53 -34.38
N ILE A 136 -3.45 -29.47 -34.22
CA ILE A 136 -3.21 -30.89 -34.51
C ILE A 136 -2.85 -31.10 -36.00
N GLU A 137 -3.56 -30.41 -36.89
CA GLU A 137 -3.39 -30.54 -38.35
C GLU A 137 -1.97 -30.17 -38.81
N ASP A 138 -1.38 -29.14 -38.19
CA ASP A 138 -0.06 -28.60 -38.57
C ASP A 138 1.10 -29.50 -38.11
N ILE A 139 0.88 -30.33 -37.08
CA ILE A 139 1.95 -31.07 -36.40
C ILE A 139 1.91 -32.58 -36.60
N LYS A 140 0.82 -33.12 -37.15
CA LYS A 140 0.61 -34.59 -37.27
C LYS A 140 1.74 -35.30 -38.01
N VAL A 141 2.26 -34.69 -39.08
CA VAL A 141 3.37 -35.24 -39.87
C VAL A 141 4.69 -35.10 -39.11
N SER A 142 4.91 -33.93 -38.50
CA SER A 142 6.14 -33.59 -37.80
C SER A 142 6.38 -34.46 -36.56
N ILE A 143 5.33 -34.78 -35.79
CA ILE A 143 5.45 -35.61 -34.57
C ILE A 143 5.94 -37.02 -34.89
N ALA A 144 5.51 -37.60 -36.01
CA ALA A 144 5.95 -38.92 -36.42
C ALA A 144 7.44 -38.98 -36.78
N ALA A 145 8.04 -37.85 -37.19
CA ALA A 145 9.45 -37.73 -37.52
C ALA A 145 10.35 -37.40 -36.32
N LEU A 146 9.78 -37.09 -35.15
CA LEU A 146 10.56 -36.72 -33.98
C LEU A 146 11.18 -37.94 -33.28
N PRO A 147 12.45 -37.84 -32.80
CA PRO A 147 13.07 -38.91 -32.03
C PRO A 147 12.32 -39.23 -30.73
N LYS A 148 12.18 -40.52 -30.42
CA LYS A 148 11.46 -41.02 -29.23
C LYS A 148 11.91 -40.35 -27.93
N PHE A 149 13.23 -40.19 -27.73
CA PHE A 149 13.78 -39.61 -26.50
C PHE A 149 13.35 -38.15 -26.25
N ARG A 150 12.96 -37.40 -27.30
CA ARG A 150 12.42 -36.05 -27.14
C ARG A 150 10.97 -36.09 -26.69
N LEU A 151 10.19 -37.04 -27.20
CA LEU A 151 8.77 -37.19 -26.87
C LEU A 151 8.57 -37.66 -25.43
N GLU A 152 9.44 -38.56 -24.94
CA GLU A 152 9.36 -39.11 -23.57
C GLU A 152 9.51 -38.06 -22.46
N LYS A 153 10.11 -36.89 -22.76
CA LYS A 153 10.28 -35.78 -21.81
C LYS A 153 9.11 -34.78 -21.84
N ILE A 154 8.12 -35.01 -22.70
CA ILE A 154 7.00 -34.11 -22.93
C ILE A 154 5.72 -34.76 -22.46
N GLU A 155 4.96 -34.02 -21.68
CA GLU A 155 3.58 -34.30 -21.36
C GLU A 155 2.69 -33.49 -22.29
N TRP A 156 1.50 -34.01 -22.60
CA TRP A 156 0.58 -33.30 -23.47
C TRP A 156 -0.87 -33.54 -23.10
N THR A 157 -1.71 -32.59 -23.50
CA THR A 157 -3.16 -32.69 -23.42
C THR A 157 -3.82 -32.02 -24.62
N VAL A 158 -5.10 -32.31 -24.84
CA VAL A 158 -5.87 -31.83 -25.98
C VAL A 158 -6.85 -30.76 -25.53
N ILE A 159 -6.86 -29.62 -26.22
CA ILE A 159 -7.72 -28.48 -25.93
C ILE A 159 -8.44 -28.08 -27.22
N GLY A 160 -9.69 -28.49 -27.38
CA GLY A 160 -10.44 -28.21 -28.61
C GLY A 160 -9.76 -28.84 -29.82
N ASP A 161 -9.42 -28.06 -30.84
CA ASP A 161 -8.66 -28.45 -32.06
C ASP A 161 -7.13 -28.39 -31.90
N LYS A 162 -6.66 -28.00 -30.72
CA LYS A 162 -5.24 -27.77 -30.41
C LYS A 162 -4.71 -28.77 -29.40
N VAL A 163 -3.39 -28.81 -29.31
CA VAL A 163 -2.65 -29.58 -28.32
C VAL A 163 -1.77 -28.65 -27.53
N LEU A 164 -1.77 -28.84 -26.21
CA LEU A 164 -0.81 -28.24 -25.30
C LEU A 164 0.28 -29.27 -24.98
N PHE A 165 1.52 -28.94 -25.29
CA PHE A 165 2.72 -29.66 -24.87
C PHE A 165 3.36 -28.96 -23.69
N LEU A 166 3.85 -29.74 -22.72
CA LEU A 166 4.52 -29.28 -21.51
C LEU A 166 5.80 -30.09 -21.32
N GLY A 167 6.94 -29.41 -21.19
CA GLY A 167 8.22 -30.05 -20.87
C GLY A 167 9.43 -29.37 -21.49
N THR A 168 10.61 -29.80 -21.06
CA THR A 168 11.90 -29.25 -21.49
C THR A 168 12.85 -30.38 -21.93
N PRO A 169 13.48 -30.28 -23.12
CA PRO A 169 13.40 -29.20 -24.12
C PRO A 169 12.07 -29.19 -24.88
N LEU A 170 11.58 -28.01 -25.21
CA LEU A 170 10.34 -27.84 -25.97
C LEU A 170 10.46 -28.40 -27.40
N LEU A 171 9.36 -28.92 -27.95
CA LEU A 171 9.34 -29.42 -29.33
C LEU A 171 9.42 -28.25 -30.32
N SER A 172 10.25 -28.40 -31.35
CA SER A 172 10.38 -27.43 -32.45
C SER A 172 9.21 -27.54 -33.43
N LEU A 173 8.00 -27.25 -32.96
CA LEU A 173 6.75 -27.30 -33.73
C LEU A 173 6.16 -25.90 -33.89
N PRO A 174 5.41 -25.62 -34.97
CA PRO A 174 4.72 -24.34 -35.14
C PRO A 174 3.64 -24.17 -34.07
N GLY A 175 3.60 -23.00 -33.41
CA GLY A 175 2.62 -22.75 -32.36
C GLY A 175 2.92 -21.51 -31.52
N LYS A 176 2.09 -21.30 -30.50
CA LYS A 176 2.29 -20.26 -29.49
C LYS A 176 3.02 -20.86 -28.28
N THR A 177 4.08 -20.21 -27.84
CA THR A 177 4.89 -20.64 -26.69
C THR A 177 4.41 -19.98 -25.40
N TYR A 178 4.58 -20.69 -24.29
CA TYR A 178 4.17 -20.25 -22.97
C TYR A 178 5.29 -20.49 -21.95
N TRP A 179 5.42 -19.56 -21.01
CA TRP A 179 6.29 -19.65 -19.85
C TRP A 179 5.45 -19.80 -18.58
N THR A 180 6.11 -20.09 -17.47
CA THR A 180 5.42 -20.41 -16.21
C THR A 180 5.69 -19.40 -15.11
N LYS A 181 4.64 -19.08 -14.36
CA LYS A 181 4.71 -18.29 -13.13
C LYS A 181 3.64 -18.77 -12.16
N ASP A 182 4.01 -19.20 -10.96
CA ASP A 182 3.09 -19.55 -9.87
C ASP A 182 1.94 -20.52 -10.24
N GLY A 183 2.15 -21.46 -11.18
CA GLY A 183 1.08 -22.37 -11.64
C GLY A 183 0.25 -21.84 -12.83
N HIS A 184 0.65 -20.71 -13.40
CA HIS A 184 0.08 -20.14 -14.62
C HIS A 184 0.96 -20.43 -15.83
N LEU A 185 0.34 -20.73 -16.97
CA LEU A 185 0.96 -20.74 -18.28
C LEU A 185 0.59 -19.44 -19.00
N VAL A 186 1.59 -18.57 -19.17
CA VAL A 186 1.44 -17.23 -19.74
C VAL A 186 2.10 -17.19 -21.12
N PRO A 187 1.49 -16.55 -22.15
CA PRO A 187 2.12 -16.42 -23.46
C PRO A 187 3.52 -15.80 -23.37
N SER A 188 4.45 -16.33 -24.16
CA SER A 188 5.82 -15.80 -24.24
C SER A 188 5.83 -14.33 -24.66
N GLY A 189 6.69 -13.53 -24.01
CA GLY A 189 6.76 -12.08 -24.20
C GLY A 189 5.70 -11.28 -23.42
N LEU A 190 4.77 -11.93 -22.73
CA LEU A 190 3.75 -11.27 -21.92
C LEU A 190 3.88 -11.61 -20.43
N ASN A 191 3.41 -10.72 -19.56
CA ASN A 191 3.30 -10.92 -18.12
C ASN A 191 2.03 -10.25 -17.57
N PHE A 192 1.61 -10.60 -16.36
CA PHE A 192 0.50 -9.92 -15.70
C PHE A 192 0.82 -8.45 -15.48
N GLU A 193 -0.13 -7.56 -15.78
CA GLU A 193 0.00 -6.12 -15.59
C GLU A 193 0.46 -5.75 -14.18
N PHE A 194 -0.04 -6.48 -13.17
CA PHE A 194 0.36 -6.32 -11.79
C PHE A 194 1.19 -7.54 -11.35
N LYS A 195 2.44 -7.30 -10.91
CA LYS A 195 3.40 -8.35 -10.58
C LYS A 195 2.90 -9.35 -9.53
N ASN A 196 2.09 -8.90 -8.57
CA ASN A 196 1.60 -9.69 -7.44
C ASN A 196 0.28 -10.41 -7.74
N LEU A 197 -0.30 -10.22 -8.93
CA LEU A 197 -1.63 -10.71 -9.24
C LEU A 197 -1.67 -12.24 -9.38
N SER A 198 -0.58 -12.86 -9.82
CA SER A 198 -0.49 -14.32 -10.03
C SER A 198 -0.90 -15.11 -8.78
N THR A 199 -0.33 -14.80 -7.62
CA THR A 199 -0.65 -15.51 -6.37
C THR A 199 -2.14 -15.42 -6.01
N PHE A 200 -2.76 -14.25 -6.20
CA PHE A 200 -4.19 -14.08 -5.94
C PHE A 200 -5.07 -14.82 -6.96
N LEU A 201 -4.68 -14.83 -8.23
CA LEU A 201 -5.38 -15.57 -9.28
C LEU A 201 -5.29 -17.08 -9.05
N GLN A 202 -4.13 -17.57 -8.62
CA GLN A 202 -3.92 -18.96 -8.24
C GLN A 202 -4.85 -19.34 -7.06
N GLN A 203 -4.90 -18.54 -6.00
CA GLN A 203 -5.82 -18.78 -4.87
C GLN A 203 -7.30 -18.76 -5.28
N LYS A 204 -7.66 -17.89 -6.22
CA LYS A 204 -9.05 -17.71 -6.67
C LYS A 204 -9.52 -18.80 -7.61
N TYR A 205 -8.69 -19.22 -8.56
CA TYR A 205 -9.09 -20.10 -9.66
C TYR A 205 -8.50 -21.52 -9.58
N ASN A 206 -7.48 -21.74 -8.76
CA ASN A 206 -6.79 -23.02 -8.62
C ASN A 206 -6.34 -23.23 -7.15
N LYS A 207 -7.31 -23.18 -6.23
CA LYS A 207 -7.07 -23.22 -4.78
C LYS A 207 -6.32 -24.47 -4.33
N GLU A 208 -6.62 -25.61 -4.94
CA GLU A 208 -5.99 -26.91 -4.62
C GLU A 208 -4.62 -27.07 -5.29
N SER A 209 -4.23 -26.18 -6.21
CA SER A 209 -2.96 -26.24 -6.96
C SER A 209 -2.74 -27.58 -7.69
N ASP A 210 -3.85 -28.19 -8.11
CA ASP A 210 -3.93 -29.47 -8.80
C ASP A 210 -3.81 -29.35 -10.33
N GLY A 211 -3.81 -28.13 -10.86
CA GLY A 211 -3.74 -27.87 -12.30
C GLY A 211 -2.83 -26.73 -12.72
N TRP A 212 -2.90 -26.42 -14.01
CA TRP A 212 -2.35 -25.25 -14.66
C TRP A 212 -3.46 -24.27 -15.05
N LEU A 213 -3.20 -22.99 -14.92
CA LEU A 213 -4.06 -21.92 -15.45
C LEU A 213 -3.45 -21.37 -16.74
N LEU A 214 -4.01 -21.76 -17.88
CA LEU A 214 -3.58 -21.31 -19.20
C LEU A 214 -4.25 -19.98 -19.55
N TRP A 215 -3.46 -18.94 -19.82
CA TRP A 215 -3.96 -17.61 -20.16
C TRP A 215 -3.87 -17.31 -21.65
N ASP A 216 -4.87 -16.62 -22.19
CA ASP A 216 -4.78 -16.01 -23.52
C ASP A 216 -4.28 -14.55 -23.44
N GLU A 217 -3.96 -13.97 -24.60
CA GLU A 217 -3.51 -12.58 -24.74
C GLU A 217 -4.56 -11.55 -24.28
N ASN A 218 -5.84 -11.94 -24.21
CA ASN A 218 -6.95 -11.09 -23.78
C ASN A 218 -7.21 -11.16 -22.26
N GLY A 219 -6.48 -11.99 -21.52
CA GLY A 219 -6.67 -12.17 -20.09
C GLY A 219 -7.80 -13.15 -19.71
N ASN A 220 -8.28 -13.97 -20.65
CA ASN A 220 -9.11 -15.13 -20.32
C ASN A 220 -8.23 -16.30 -19.87
N TYR A 221 -8.79 -17.17 -19.04
CA TYR A 221 -8.08 -18.36 -18.56
C TYR A 221 -8.84 -19.65 -18.86
N LEU A 222 -8.09 -20.73 -18.99
CA LEU A 222 -8.56 -22.11 -19.02
C LEU A 222 -7.84 -22.90 -17.91
N ALA A 223 -8.60 -23.52 -17.02
CA ALA A 223 -8.05 -24.43 -16.01
C ALA A 223 -7.87 -25.83 -16.63
N ILE A 224 -6.68 -26.39 -16.47
CA ILE A 224 -6.31 -27.71 -16.99
C ILE A 224 -5.75 -28.52 -15.83
N LYS A 225 -6.32 -29.67 -15.54
CA LYS A 225 -5.83 -30.48 -14.41
C LYS A 225 -4.57 -31.22 -14.79
N LYS A 226 -3.71 -31.52 -13.80
CA LYS A 226 -2.52 -32.34 -14.05
C LYS A 226 -2.88 -33.74 -14.51
N GLU A 227 -4.03 -34.28 -14.07
CA GLU A 227 -4.50 -35.60 -14.50
C GLU A 227 -4.91 -35.65 -15.98
N ASP A 228 -5.18 -34.49 -16.60
CA ASP A 228 -5.51 -34.41 -18.03
C ASP A 228 -4.26 -34.53 -18.93
N PHE A 229 -3.07 -34.46 -18.33
CA PHE A 229 -1.81 -34.64 -19.04
C PHE A 229 -1.43 -36.11 -19.10
N ARG A 230 -0.86 -36.50 -20.24
CA ARG A 230 -0.30 -37.82 -20.45
C ARG A 230 1.07 -37.73 -21.11
N PRO A 231 1.94 -38.73 -20.93
CA PRO A 231 3.22 -38.79 -21.62
C PRO A 231 3.03 -38.82 -23.14
N LEU A 232 3.85 -38.06 -23.87
CA LEU A 232 3.79 -38.01 -25.32
C LEU A 232 4.51 -39.21 -25.94
N SER A 233 3.80 -39.90 -26.82
CA SER A 233 4.34 -40.92 -27.71
C SER A 233 3.64 -40.86 -29.06
N VAL A 234 4.31 -41.30 -30.13
CA VAL A 234 3.73 -41.35 -31.49
C VAL A 234 2.42 -42.16 -31.48
N SER A 235 2.37 -43.26 -30.75
CA SER A 235 1.17 -44.09 -30.60
C SER A 235 0.05 -43.35 -29.88
N SER A 236 0.33 -42.71 -28.74
CA SER A 236 -0.68 -41.93 -28.00
C SER A 236 -1.28 -40.80 -28.84
N PHE A 237 -0.45 -40.14 -29.65
CA PHE A 237 -0.87 -39.06 -30.54
C PHE A 237 -1.80 -39.59 -31.63
N ARG A 238 -1.38 -40.64 -32.34
CA ARG A 238 -2.14 -41.22 -33.45
C ARG A 238 -3.47 -41.83 -33.02
N LEU A 239 -3.53 -42.45 -31.84
CA LEU A 239 -4.79 -42.97 -31.28
C LEU A 239 -5.80 -41.85 -31.03
N THR A 240 -5.32 -40.70 -30.57
CA THR A 240 -6.17 -39.56 -30.23
C THR A 240 -6.63 -38.80 -31.47
N GLU A 241 -5.80 -38.71 -32.50
CA GLU A 241 -6.18 -38.18 -33.80
C GLU A 241 -7.32 -39.02 -34.39
N LYS A 242 -7.15 -40.35 -34.45
CA LYS A 242 -8.18 -41.26 -34.96
C LYS A 242 -9.49 -41.24 -34.19
N SER A 243 -9.45 -41.13 -32.86
CA SER A 243 -10.68 -41.05 -32.05
C SER A 243 -11.50 -39.79 -32.32
N ARG A 244 -10.89 -38.75 -32.89
CA ARG A 244 -11.55 -37.50 -33.24
C ARG A 244 -12.11 -37.49 -34.67
N GLU A 245 -11.53 -38.27 -35.58
CA GLU A 245 -12.07 -38.43 -36.94
C GLU A 245 -13.43 -39.18 -36.94
N TRP A 246 -13.76 -39.88 -35.85
CA TRP A 246 -14.99 -40.68 -35.70
C TRP A 246 -16.08 -40.02 -34.85
N ASN A 247 -15.81 -38.86 -34.24
CA ASN A 247 -16.77 -38.08 -33.45
C ASN A 247 -17.14 -36.80 -34.19
#